data_AF-F9PBD5-F1
#
_entry.id   AF-F9PBD5-F1
#
_cell.length_a   1.000
_cell.length_b   1.000
_cell.length_c   1.000
_cell.angle_alpha   90.00
_cell.angle_beta   90.00
_cell.angle_gamma   90.00
#
_symmetry.space_group_name_H-M   'P 1'
#
loop_
_entity.id
_entity.type
_entity.pdbx_description
1 polymer ?
#
loop_
_entity_poly.entity_id
_entity_poly.type
_entity_poly.pdbx_seq_one_letter_code
_entity_poly.pdbx_strand_id
1 'polypeptide(L)' 'MTIKRFADLFIYLNSIGLIVHLFIGISGKNSKGILPSLVSLDHRYIWFPIATYLVFFTVAALTILFMKFIENKRS' A
#
# COMPACT_ATOMS: atom_id res chain seq x y z
N MET A 1 12.65 -17.08 -8.44
CA MET A 1 13.20 -15.91 -7.71
C MET A 1 12.55 -14.58 -8.08
N THR A 2 11.75 -14.50 -9.14
CA THR A 2 11.24 -13.22 -9.68
C THR A 2 9.99 -12.68 -8.98
N ILE A 3 9.02 -13.55 -8.67
CA ILE A 3 7.73 -13.10 -8.13
C ILE A 3 7.78 -12.80 -6.62
N LYS A 4 8.55 -13.56 -5.82
CA LYS A 4 8.81 -13.20 -4.40
C LYS A 4 9.44 -11.81 -4.29
N ARG A 5 10.48 -11.54 -5.07
CA ARG A 5 11.15 -10.22 -5.08
C ARG A 5 10.22 -9.09 -5.52
N PHE A 6 9.36 -9.34 -6.51
CA PHE A 6 8.35 -8.36 -6.92
C PHE A 6 7.35 -8.08 -5.79
N ALA A 7 6.84 -9.12 -5.11
CA ALA A 7 5.91 -8.96 -3.99
C ALA A 7 6.55 -8.18 -2.82
N ASP A 8 7.80 -8.51 -2.47
CA ASP A 8 8.53 -7.77 -1.42
C ASP A 8 8.73 -6.30 -1.79
N LEU A 9 9.11 -6.03 -3.05
CA LEU A 9 9.35 -4.66 -3.53
C LEU A 9 8.04 -3.88 -3.66
N PHE A 10 6.95 -4.54 -4.03
CA PHE A 10 5.60 -3.97 -4.07
C PHE A 10 5.14 -3.59 -2.66
N ILE A 11 5.26 -4.48 -1.66
CA ILE A 11 4.92 -4.16 -0.27
C ILE A 11 5.76 -2.99 0.23
N TYR A 12 7.07 -2.99 -0.05
CA TYR A 12 7.98 -1.96 0.43
C TYR A 12 7.64 -0.57 -0.13
N LEU A 13 7.45 -0.46 -1.45
CA LEU A 13 7.09 0.81 -2.09
C LEU A 13 5.71 1.31 -1.66
N ASN A 14 4.72 0.42 -1.58
CA ASN A 14 3.36 0.80 -1.16
C ASN A 14 3.29 1.18 0.33
N SER A 15 4.12 0.57 1.19
CA SER A 15 4.22 0.94 2.62
C SER A 15 4.77 2.36 2.80
N ILE A 16 5.80 2.74 2.04
CA ILE A 16 6.34 4.10 2.08
C ILE A 16 5.30 5.09 1.55
N GLY A 17 4.66 4.76 0.43
CA GLY A 17 3.58 5.57 -0.14
C GLY A 17 2.42 5.78 0.85
N LEU A 18 2.04 4.76 1.61
CA LEU A 18 1.05 4.85 2.68
C LEU A 18 1.46 5.88 3.73
N ILE A 19 2.68 5.78 4.29
CA ILE A 19 3.14 6.68 5.35
C ILE A 19 3.20 8.14 4.86
N VAL A 20 3.74 8.36 3.66
CA VAL A 20 3.81 9.70 3.07
C VAL A 20 2.41 10.30 2.86
N HIS A 21 1.47 9.51 2.36
CA HIS A 21 0.09 9.95 2.14
C HIS A 21 -0.66 10.17 3.47
N LEU A 22 -0.42 9.33 4.47
CA LEU A 22 -1.08 9.43 5.78
C LEU A 22 -0.71 10.73 6.50
N PHE A 23 0.58 11.06 6.53
CA PHE A 23 1.10 12.14 7.39
C PHE A 23 1.32 13.47 6.66
N ILE A 24 1.83 13.43 5.43
CA ILE A 24 2.26 14.64 4.72
C ILE A 24 1.22 15.04 3.68
N GLY A 25 0.54 14.06 3.08
CA GLY A 25 -0.24 14.29 1.86
C GLY A 25 0.68 14.67 0.70
N ILE A 26 0.25 14.45 -0.53
CA ILE A 26 1.04 14.87 -1.70
C ILE A 26 0.66 16.32 -1.99
N SER A 27 1.16 17.23 -1.14
CA SER A 27 0.94 18.66 -1.28
C SER A 27 2.14 19.32 -1.94
N GLY A 28 2.02 19.59 -3.25
CA GLY A 28 3.01 20.34 -4.00
C GLY A 28 3.04 21.80 -3.54
N LYS A 29 4.24 22.38 -3.44
CA LYS A 29 4.54 23.71 -2.86
C LYS A 29 3.74 24.90 -3.45
N ASN A 30 2.96 24.71 -4.52
CA ASN A 30 2.23 25.77 -5.24
C ASN A 30 0.84 25.36 -5.78
N SER A 31 0.30 24.19 -5.43
CA SER A 31 -1.07 23.83 -5.80
C SER A 31 -1.82 23.42 -4.55
N LYS A 32 -3.08 23.85 -4.41
CA LYS A 32 -4.05 23.16 -3.57
C LYS A 32 -3.88 21.65 -3.85
N GLY A 33 -3.31 20.91 -2.90
CA GLY A 33 -2.64 19.64 -3.15
C GLY A 33 -3.48 18.64 -3.95
N ILE A 34 -2.85 17.91 -4.87
CA ILE A 34 -3.51 16.91 -5.73
C ILE A 34 -4.20 15.83 -4.86
N LEU A 35 -3.61 15.53 -3.70
CA LEU A 35 -4.19 14.66 -2.67
C LEU A 35 -3.91 15.29 -1.29
N PRO A 36 -4.94 15.82 -0.60
CA PRO A 36 -4.79 16.30 0.76
C PRO A 36 -4.28 15.18 1.66
N SER A 37 -3.52 15.50 2.72
CA SER A 37 -3.15 14.46 3.69
C SER A 37 -4.43 13.85 4.26
N LEU A 38 -4.43 12.53 4.47
CA LEU A 38 -5.60 11.83 5.03
C LEU A 38 -6.05 12.41 6.37
N VAL A 39 -5.10 12.91 7.17
CA VAL A 39 -5.36 13.59 8.46
C VAL A 39 -6.06 14.94 8.28
N SER A 40 -5.83 15.62 7.15
CA SER A 40 -6.48 16.89 6.81
C SER A 40 -7.73 16.72 5.95
N LEU A 41 -8.06 15.49 5.54
CA LEU A 41 -9.23 15.16 4.73
C LEU A 41 -10.45 14.99 5.64
N ASP A 42 -11.62 15.46 5.19
CA ASP A 42 -12.87 15.29 5.93
C ASP A 42 -13.09 13.81 6.27
N HIS A 43 -13.34 13.50 7.54
CA HIS A 43 -13.40 12.15 8.11
C HIS A 43 -14.29 11.18 7.31
N ARG A 44 -15.30 11.71 6.61
CA ARG A 44 -16.21 10.97 5.71
C ARG A 44 -15.52 10.33 4.51
N TYR A 45 -14.32 10.76 4.15
CA TYR A 45 -13.57 10.24 2.99
C TYR A 45 -12.26 9.54 3.38
N ILE A 46 -11.92 9.49 4.67
CA ILE A 46 -10.70 8.85 5.18
C ILE A 46 -10.71 7.33 4.94
N TRP A 47 -11.90 6.74 4.84
CA TRP A 47 -12.09 5.31 4.64
C TRP A 47 -11.63 4.85 3.24
N PHE A 48 -11.71 5.71 2.22
CA PHE A 48 -11.43 5.30 0.84
C PHE A 48 -9.95 4.97 0.62
N PRO A 49 -8.98 5.81 1.05
CA PRO A 49 -7.58 5.42 0.93
C PRO A 49 -7.23 4.29 1.90
N ILE A 50 -7.78 4.24 3.12
CA ILE A 50 -7.57 3.12 4.05
C ILE A 50 -8.00 1.79 3.42
N ALA A 51 -9.19 1.74 2.82
CA ALA A 51 -9.71 0.57 2.13
C ALA A 51 -8.81 0.17 0.94
N THR A 52 -8.35 1.16 0.17
CA THR A 52 -7.42 0.93 -0.94
C THR A 52 -6.12 0.28 -0.45
N TYR A 53 -5.52 0.79 0.62
CA TYR A 53 -4.30 0.22 1.19
C TYR A 53 -4.51 -1.17 1.79
N LEU A 54 -5.64 -1.41 2.48
CA LEU A 54 -5.99 -2.74 2.98
C LEU A 54 -6.05 -3.77 1.85
N VAL A 55 -6.72 -3.44 0.74
CA VAL A 55 -6.79 -4.33 -0.43
C VAL A 55 -5.40 -4.64 -0.99
N PHE A 56 -4.55 -3.62 -1.17
CA PHE A 56 -3.19 -3.83 -1.69
C PHE A 56 -2.31 -4.68 -0.77
N PHE A 57 -2.37 -4.45 0.55
CA PHE A 57 -1.63 -5.24 1.52
C PHE A 57 -2.13 -6.69 1.58
N THR A 58 -3.45 -6.90 1.57
CA THR A 58 -4.04 -8.24 1.58
C THR A 58 -3.64 -9.04 0.34
N VAL A 59 -3.70 -8.44 -0.85
CA VAL A 59 -3.29 -9.13 -2.10
C VAL A 59 -1.81 -9.52 -2.06
N ALA A 60 -0.94 -8.64 -1.58
CA ALA A 60 0.48 -8.93 -1.48
C ALA A 60 0.79 -10.02 -0.44
N ALA A 61 0.15 -9.95 0.74
CA ALA A 61 0.28 -10.97 1.78
C ALA A 61 -0.21 -12.35 1.32
N LEU A 62 -1.35 -12.41 0.63
CA LEU A 62 -1.87 -13.64 0.04
C LEU A 62 -0.92 -14.20 -1.01
N THR A 63 -0.34 -13.35 -1.86
CA THR A 63 0.63 -13.77 -2.87
C THR A 63 1.85 -14.45 -2.24
N ILE A 64 2.41 -13.87 -1.17
CA ILE A 64 3.52 -14.47 -0.42
C ILE A 64 3.09 -15.77 0.25
N LEU A 65 1.90 -15.81 0.84
CA LEU A 65 1.35 -16.99 1.50
C LEU A 65 1.18 -18.16 0.50
N PHE A 66 0.58 -17.90 -0.66
CA PHE A 66 0.42 -18.91 -1.71
C PHE A 66 1.77 -19.41 -2.23
N MET A 67 2.76 -18.53 -2.39
CA MET A 67 4.11 -18.98 -2.77
C MET A 67 4.73 -19.91 -1.75
N LYS A 68 4.65 -19.57 -0.45
CA LYS A 68 5.13 -20.44 0.62
C LYS A 68 4.38 -21.76 0.64
N PHE A 69 3.07 -21.74 0.45
CA PHE A 69 2.26 -22.95 0.41
C PHE A 69 2.66 -23.88 -0.74
N ILE A 70 2.82 -23.34 -1.95
CA ILE A 70 3.24 -24.11 -3.13
C ILE A 70 4.67 -24.66 -2.97
N GLU A 71 5.59 -23.86 -2.43
CA GLU A 71 6.97 -24.28 -2.14
C GLU A 71 7.00 -25.45 -1.14
N ASN A 72 6.23 -25.36 -0.05
CA ASN A 72 6.11 -26.44 0.94
C ASN A 72 5.45 -27.71 0.38
N LYS A 73 4.56 -27.59 -0.62
CA LYS A 73 3.91 -28.75 -1.27
C LYS A 73 4.77 -29.41 -2.34
N ARG A 74 5.80 -28.72 -2.82
CA ARG A 74 6.72 -29.18 -3.89
C ARG A 74 8.01 -29.79 -3.32
N SER A 75 8.33 -29.51 -2.06
CA SER A 75 9.35 -30.22 -1.27
C SER A 75 8.82 -31.54 -0.73
#